data_AF-A0A7X7TYB4-F1
#
_entry.id   AF-A0A7X7TYB4-F1
#
_cell.length_a   1.000
_cell.length_b   1.000
_cell.length_c   1.000
_cell.angle_alpha   90.00
_cell.angle_beta   90.00
_cell.angle_gamma   90.00
#
_symmetry.space_group_name_H-M   'P 1'
#
loop_
_entity.id
_entity.type
_entity.pdbx_description
1 polymer ?
#
loop_
_entity_poly.entity_id
_entity_poly.type
_entity_poly.pdbx_seq_one_letter_code
_entity_poly.pdbx_strand_id
1 'polypeptide(L)'
;MTVQQEIRAYIVNNILFGDGERLEEDVSFQASGILDSTGFLELITFVEEKFGIAIGDSELIPENFDTLRKMSAFVEKKLRPERAGPAESFRDAVPSSVSL
;
A
#
# COMPACT_ATOMS: atom_id res chain seq x y z
N MET A 1 4.92 13.44 11.69
CA MET A 1 3.67 12.80 11.26
C MET A 1 3.87 11.30 11.33
N THR A 2 2.86 10.55 11.78
CA THR A 2 2.93 9.08 11.80
C THR A 2 2.55 8.52 10.43
N VAL A 3 2.94 7.27 10.15
CA VAL A 3 2.55 6.57 8.92
C VAL A 3 1.03 6.60 8.72
N GLN A 4 0.28 6.37 9.79
CA GLN A 4 -1.17 6.45 9.80
C GLN A 4 -1.70 7.82 9.35
N GLN A 5 -1.08 8.93 9.78
CA GLN A 5 -1.52 10.27 9.39
C GLN A 5 -1.24 10.59 7.93
N GLU A 6 -0.09 10.17 7.39
CA GLU A 6 0.24 10.35 5.98
C GLU A 6 -0.78 9.62 5.08
N ILE A 7 -1.04 8.36 5.41
CA ILE A 7 -2.04 7.55 4.73
C ILE A 7 -3.43 8.19 4.82
N ARG A 8 -3.84 8.59 6.03
CA ARG A 8 -5.14 9.24 6.25
C ARG A 8 -5.27 10.49 5.40
N ALA A 9 -4.25 11.36 5.41
CA ALA A 9 -4.26 12.59 4.64
C ALA A 9 -4.38 12.31 3.13
N TYR A 10 -3.70 11.28 2.62
CA TYR A 10 -3.81 10.89 1.22
C TYR A 10 -5.23 10.43 0.87
N ILE A 11 -5.82 9.52 1.65
CA ILE A 11 -7.20 9.04 1.40
C ILE A 11 -8.19 10.20 1.48
N VAL A 12 -8.05 11.09 2.48
CA VAL A 12 -8.96 12.22 2.65
C VAL A 12 -8.87 13.20 1.49
N ASN A 13 -7.66 13.52 1.03
CA ASN A 13 -7.47 14.51 -0.03
C ASN A 13 -7.72 13.95 -1.44
N ASN A 14 -7.34 12.70 -1.70
CA ASN A 14 -7.39 12.12 -3.04
C ASN A 14 -8.69 11.33 -3.30
N ILE A 15 -9.32 10.80 -2.26
CA ILE A 15 -10.46 9.86 -2.42
C ILE A 15 -11.74 10.41 -1.81
N LEU A 16 -11.66 10.96 -0.59
CA LEU A 16 -12.84 11.51 0.11
C LEU A 16 -13.04 13.01 -0.14
N PHE A 17 -12.19 13.65 -0.96
CA PHE A 17 -12.28 15.09 -1.30
C PHE A 17 -12.45 16.04 -0.10
N GLY A 18 -11.91 15.66 1.08
CA GLY A 18 -12.01 16.41 2.33
C GLY A 18 -12.92 15.80 3.40
N ASP A 19 -13.73 14.78 3.09
CA ASP A 19 -14.65 14.13 4.02
C ASP A 19 -13.96 13.12 4.98
N GLY A 20 -13.01 13.62 5.78
CA GLY A 20 -12.21 12.79 6.69
C GLY A 20 -12.93 12.23 7.92
N GLU A 21 -14.20 12.61 8.14
CA GLU A 21 -15.04 12.03 9.21
C GLU A 21 -15.48 10.60 8.91
N ARG A 22 -15.59 10.21 7.63
CA ARG A 22 -15.97 8.84 7.25
C ARG A 22 -14.82 7.85 7.43
N LEU A 23 -13.59 8.34 7.60
CA LEU A 23 -12.37 7.55 7.68
C LEU A 23 -11.93 7.36 9.13
N GLU A 24 -12.50 6.36 9.79
CA GLU A 24 -12.05 5.90 11.10
C GLU A 24 -10.95 4.84 10.99
N GLU A 25 -10.24 4.59 12.09
CA GLU A 25 -9.08 3.70 12.12
C GLU A 25 -9.40 2.20 11.93
N ASP A 26 -10.58 1.78 12.39
CA ASP A 26 -11.07 0.39 12.32
C ASP A 26 -12.17 0.19 11.28
N VAL A 27 -12.47 1.21 10.48
CA VAL A 27 -13.47 1.13 9.42
C VAL A 27 -12.88 0.43 8.20
N SER A 28 -13.61 -0.57 7.69
CA SER A 28 -13.26 -1.28 6.46
C SER A 28 -13.47 -0.37 5.26
N PHE A 29 -12.42 -0.17 4.48
CA PHE A 29 -12.44 0.70 3.34
C PHE A 29 -13.37 0.20 2.22
N GLN A 30 -13.35 -1.10 1.97
CA GLN A 30 -14.21 -1.73 0.97
C GLN A 30 -15.66 -1.84 1.46
N ALA A 31 -15.89 -2.31 2.69
CA ALA A 31 -17.25 -2.51 3.19
C ALA A 31 -17.99 -1.18 3.41
N SER A 32 -17.28 -0.12 3.78
CA SER A 32 -17.86 1.22 3.94
C SER A 32 -17.93 2.02 2.63
N GLY A 33 -17.42 1.48 1.52
CA GLY A 33 -17.39 2.16 0.23
C GLY A 33 -16.53 3.42 0.22
N ILE A 34 -15.47 3.44 1.05
CA ILE A 34 -14.48 4.52 1.07
C ILE A 34 -13.48 4.33 -0.07
N LEU A 35 -13.05 3.09 -0.29
CA LEU A 35 -12.15 2.71 -1.36
C LEU A 35 -12.83 1.74 -2.31
N ASP A 36 -12.87 2.14 -3.58
CA ASP A 36 -13.14 1.25 -4.71
C ASP A 36 -11.88 0.47 -5.11
N SER A 37 -12.05 -0.49 -6.02
CA SER A 37 -10.96 -1.30 -6.57
C SER A 37 -9.84 -0.47 -7.21
N THR A 38 -10.16 0.68 -7.82
CA THR A 38 -9.16 1.60 -8.39
C THR A 38 -8.40 2.38 -7.32
N GLY A 39 -9.12 2.94 -6.35
CA GLY A 39 -8.51 3.73 -5.28
C GLY A 39 -7.58 2.88 -4.39
N PHE A 40 -7.87 1.59 -4.28
CA PHE A 40 -7.01 0.64 -3.58
C PHE A 40 -5.62 0.52 -4.23
N LEU A 41 -5.55 0.43 -5.57
CA LEU A 41 -4.29 0.37 -6.31
C LEU A 41 -3.50 1.68 -6.17
N GLU A 42 -4.17 2.83 -6.27
CA GLU A 42 -3.53 4.14 -6.07
C GLU A 42 -2.94 4.27 -4.66
N LEU A 43 -3.65 3.78 -3.66
CA LEU A 43 -3.20 3.80 -2.27
C LEU A 43 -1.95 2.92 -2.06
N ILE A 44 -1.92 1.73 -2.67
CA ILE A 44 -0.75 0.84 -2.65
C ILE A 44 0.44 1.56 -3.27
N THR A 45 0.28 2.08 -4.49
CA THR A 45 1.36 2.80 -5.19
C THR A 45 1.85 3.99 -4.38
N PHE A 46 0.94 4.79 -3.80
CA PHE A 46 1.30 5.89 -2.93
C PHE A 46 2.17 5.43 -1.75
N VAL A 47 1.77 4.36 -1.06
CA VAL A 47 2.52 3.84 0.10
C VAL A 47 3.89 3.30 -0.32
N GLU A 48 3.97 2.55 -1.42
CA GLU A 48 5.23 2.04 -1.95
C GLU A 48 6.21 3.15 -2.30
N GLU A 49 5.75 4.17 -3.05
CA GLU A 49 6.57 5.31 -3.46
C GLU A 49 6.93 6.22 -2.27
N LYS A 50 5.97 6.48 -1.37
CA LYS A 50 6.15 7.40 -0.23
C LYS A 50 7.11 6.85 0.82
N PHE A 51 7.02 5.54 1.10
CA PHE A 51 7.80 4.90 2.16
C PHE A 51 8.97 4.06 1.62
N GLY A 52 9.09 3.90 0.30
CA GLY A 52 10.15 3.13 -0.34
C GLY A 52 10.09 1.64 -0.01
N ILE A 53 8.88 1.09 0.14
CA ILE A 53 8.66 -0.32 0.45
C ILE A 53 8.11 -1.06 -0.77
N ALA A 54 8.35 -2.37 -0.84
CA ALA A 54 7.73 -3.25 -1.82
C ALA A 54 6.62 -4.09 -1.16
N ILE A 55 5.45 -4.10 -1.79
CA ILE A 55 4.28 -4.85 -1.35
C ILE A 55 4.03 -5.95 -2.38
N GLY A 56 4.24 -7.21 -1.99
CA GLY A 56 3.98 -8.34 -2.88
C GLY A 56 2.49 -8.63 -3.03
N ASP A 57 2.09 -9.26 -4.14
CA ASP A 57 0.69 -9.62 -4.42
C ASP A 57 0.05 -10.44 -3.29
N SER A 58 0.81 -11.35 -2.68
CA SER A 58 0.36 -12.16 -1.53
C SER A 58 0.10 -11.34 -0.26
N GLU A 59 0.65 -10.12 -0.19
CA GLU A 59 0.43 -9.21 0.93
C GLU A 59 -0.80 -8.34 0.72
N LEU A 60 -1.27 -8.16 -0.53
CA LEU A 60 -2.44 -7.38 -0.96
C LEU A 60 -3.76 -8.07 -0.58
N ILE A 61 -3.90 -8.39 0.69
CA ILE A 61 -5.08 -9.02 1.27
C ILE A 61 -5.81 -8.03 2.19
N PRO A 62 -7.14 -8.17 2.32
CA PRO A 62 -7.92 -7.34 3.24
C PRO A 62 -7.39 -7.44 4.69
N GLU A 63 -6.80 -8.55 5.10
CA GLU A 63 -6.24 -8.64 6.46
C GLU A 63 -5.13 -7.61 6.75
N ASN A 64 -4.41 -7.15 5.72
CA ASN A 64 -3.37 -6.12 5.82
C ASN A 64 -3.85 -4.72 5.40
N PHE A 65 -4.78 -4.64 4.44
CA PHE A 65 -5.12 -3.38 3.76
C PHE A 65 -6.58 -2.96 3.87
N ASP A 66 -7.41 -3.69 4.63
CA ASP A 66 -8.84 -3.38 4.76
C ASP A 66 -9.13 -2.14 5.60
N THR A 67 -8.25 -1.79 6.56
CA THR A 67 -8.45 -0.64 7.45
C THR A 67 -7.20 0.21 7.58
N LEU A 68 -7.39 1.46 8.01
CA LEU A 68 -6.31 2.42 8.21
C LEU A 68 -5.30 1.91 9.24
N ARG A 69 -5.79 1.33 10.34
CA ARG A 69 -4.94 0.73 11.38
C ARG A 69 -4.09 -0.41 10.83
N LYS A 70 -4.69 -1.35 10.10
CA LYS A 70 -3.99 -2.52 9.55
C LYS A 70 -2.90 -2.10 8.58
N MET A 71 -3.23 -1.19 7.67
CA MET A 71 -2.29 -0.73 6.66
C MET A 71 -1.15 0.06 7.28
N SER A 72 -1.43 0.98 8.22
CA SER A 72 -0.35 1.72 8.89
C SER A 72 0.57 0.79 9.67
N ALA A 73 0.02 -0.20 10.39
CA ALA A 73 0.81 -1.18 11.11
C ALA A 73 1.67 -2.05 10.17
N PHE A 74 1.13 -2.45 9.02
CA PHE A 74 1.86 -3.19 8.00
C PHE A 74 3.05 -2.39 7.45
N VAL A 75 2.84 -1.12 7.11
CA VAL A 75 3.88 -0.22 6.61
C VAL A 75 4.94 0.03 7.68
N GLU A 76 4.54 0.31 8.92
CA GLU A 76 5.47 0.49 10.04
C GLU A 76 6.32 -0.76 10.30
N LYS A 77 5.73 -1.95 10.12
CA LYS A 77 6.45 -3.23 10.21
C LYS A 77 7.49 -3.38 9.10
N LYS A 78 7.17 -2.98 7.86
CA LYS A 78 8.11 -2.99 6.72
C LYS A 78 9.23 -1.98 6.88
N LEU A 79 8.94 -0.81 7.47
CA LEU A 79 9.92 0.23 7.77
C LEU A 79 10.89 -0.16 8.88
N ARG A 80 10.52 -1.12 9.74
CA ARG A 80 11.44 -1.69 10.72
C ARG A 80 12.25 -2.82 10.05
N PRO A 81 13.56 -2.65 9.81
CA PRO A 81 14.36 -3.69 9.19
C PRO A 81 14.63 -4.82 10.20
N GLU A 82 13.70 -5.74 10.37
CA GLU A 82 14.01 -7.03 10.98
C GLU A 82 14.37 -8.01 9.85
N ARG A 83 15.64 -7.94 9.42
CA ARG A 83 16.28 -8.85 8.45
C ARG A 83 15.35 -9.35 7.33
N ALA A 84 14.84 -8.44 6.50
CA ALA A 84 14.33 -8.86 5.20
C ALA A 84 15.53 -9.39 4.38
N GLY A 85 15.55 -10.70 4.15
CA GLY A 85 16.54 -11.38 3.32
C GLY A 85 16.58 -10.81 1.90
N PRO A 86 17.62 -11.13 1.12
CA PRO A 86 17.87 -10.52 -0.18
C PRO A 86 16.62 -10.62 -1.06
N ALA A 87 16.10 -9.46 -1.46
CA ALA A 87 15.05 -9.36 -2.47
C ALA A 87 15.51 -10.15 -3.71
N GLU A 88 14.82 -11.24 -4.00
CA GLU A 88 15.11 -12.06 -5.16
C GLU A 88 14.98 -11.20 -6.42
N SER A 89 16.11 -11.11 -7.10
CA SER A 89 16.27 -10.56 -8.43
C SER A 89 15.44 -11.37 -9.42
N PHE A 90 14.19 -10.97 -9.66
CA PHE A 90 13.42 -11.39 -10.83
C PHE A 90 13.13 -10.19 -11.74
N ARG A 91 14.19 -9.66 -12.35
CA ARG A 91 14.08 -9.15 -13.72
C ARG A 91 14.56 -10.26 -14.64
N ASP A 92 13.60 -11.08 -15.04
CA ASP A 92 13.75 -12.16 -15.99
C ASP A 92 14.34 -11.64 -17.32
N ALA A 93 15.23 -12.45 -17.87
CA ALA A 93 15.99 -12.17 -19.05
C ALA A 93 15.11 -12.21 -20.30
N VAL A 94 15.28 -11.25 -21.20
CA VAL A 94 15.04 -11.51 -22.62
C VAL A 94 16.39 -11.53 -23.33
N PRO A 95 17.02 -12.71 -23.51
CA PRO A 95 18.10 -12.84 -24.47
C PRO A 95 17.44 -12.95 -25.86
N SER A 96 17.51 -11.90 -26.65
CA SER A 96 17.30 -12.02 -28.10
C SER A 96 18.58 -11.63 -28.80
N SER A 97 19.57 -12.51 -28.68
CA SER A 97 20.62 -12.65 -29.68
C SER A 97 19.98 -13.31 -30.90
N VAL A 98 19.56 -12.51 -31.88
CA VAL A 98 19.45 -12.99 -33.25
C VAL A 98 20.63 -12.40 -34.00
N SER A 99 21.69 -13.19 -34.09
CA SER A 99 22.72 -13.05 -35.10
C SER A 99 22.20 -13.67 -36.40
N LEU A 100 21.98 -12.86 -37.42
CA LEU A 100 22.52 -13.10 -38.77
C LEU A 100 22.51 -11.79 -39.57
#